data_AF-A0A9D1IKR3-F1
#
_entry.id   AF-A0A9D1IKR3-F1
#
_cell.length_a   1.000
_cell.length_b   1.000
_cell.length_c   1.000
_cell.angle_alpha   90.00
_cell.angle_beta   90.00
_cell.angle_gamma   90.00
#
_symmetry.space_group_name_H-M   'P 1'
#
loop_
_entity.id
_entity.type
_entity.pdbx_description
1 polymer ?
#
loop_
_entity_poly.entity_id
_entity_poly.type
_entity_poly.pdbx_seq_one_letter_code
_entity_poly.pdbx_strand_id
1 'polypeptide(L)'
;MRYILGLDIGTNSVGWAVVEAIIDEDGKEKLVKINSLGSRIIPMDAATLGDFNAGKTVSKTKNRTERRLMRRILQRKVLRRERLLRVLSLMNFLPKHYAQCLDRYGKIISDREPK
;
A
#
# COMPACT_ATOMS: atom_id res chain seq x y z
N MET A 1 28.40 0.99 -35.02
CA MET A 1 26.96 1.20 -34.82
C MET A 1 26.69 1.38 -33.34
N ARG A 2 25.89 2.38 -32.98
CA ARG A 2 25.50 2.70 -31.61
C ARG A 2 23.97 2.73 -31.52
N TYR A 3 23.41 2.29 -30.41
CA TYR A 3 21.97 2.41 -30.15
C TYR A 3 21.74 3.42 -29.02
N ILE A 4 20.88 4.40 -29.28
CA ILE A 4 20.47 5.44 -28.35
C ILE A 4 19.04 5.12 -27.90
N LEU A 5 18.82 5.04 -26.59
CA LEU A 5 17.49 4.89 -26.01
C LEU A 5 16.98 6.27 -25.56
N GLY A 6 15.97 6.80 -26.23
CA GLY A 6 15.21 7.97 -25.80
C GLY A 6 14.06 7.54 -24.89
N LEU A 7 13.90 8.23 -23.76
CA LEU A 7 12.80 8.02 -22.82
C LEU A 7 12.07 9.34 -22.56
N ASP A 8 10.76 9.35 -22.75
CA ASP A 8 9.85 10.43 -22.36
C ASP A 8 8.97 9.94 -21.21
N ILE A 9 9.22 10.45 -20.01
CA ILE A 9 8.61 9.97 -18.77
C ILE A 9 7.54 10.95 -18.30
N GLY A 10 6.29 10.62 -18.63
CA GLY A 10 5.09 11.33 -18.16
C GLY A 10 4.54 10.77 -16.85
N THR A 11 3.42 11.33 -16.38
CA THR A 11 2.78 10.94 -15.11
C THR A 11 2.08 9.58 -15.19
N ASN A 12 1.55 9.23 -16.36
CA ASN A 12 0.82 7.99 -16.64
C ASN A 12 1.30 7.28 -17.94
N SER A 13 2.43 7.70 -18.50
CA SER A 13 2.97 7.12 -19.71
C SER A 13 4.49 7.17 -19.75
N VAL A 14 5.09 6.20 -20.41
CA VAL A 14 6.51 6.22 -20.77
C VAL A 14 6.64 6.00 -22.26
N GLY A 15 6.92 7.06 -23.01
CA GLY A 15 7.33 6.99 -24.40
C GLY A 15 8.77 6.50 -24.49
N TRP A 16 9.06 5.59 -25.42
CA TRP A 16 10.43 5.12 -25.64
C TRP A 16 10.71 4.92 -27.12
N ALA A 17 11.96 5.17 -27.51
CA ALA A 17 12.44 4.91 -28.85
C ALA A 17 13.91 4.46 -28.81
N VAL A 18 14.24 3.46 -29.63
CA VAL A 18 15.61 3.01 -29.86
C VAL A 18 16.03 3.49 -31.24
N VAL A 19 17.01 4.39 -31.27
CA VAL A 19 17.53 5.01 -32.49
C VAL A 19 18.94 4.50 -32.74
N GLU A 20 19.19 4.07 -33.97
CA GLU A 20 20.53 3.71 -34.42
C GLU A 20 21.30 4.96 -34.86
N ALA A 21 22.52 5.09 -34.36
CA ALA A 21 23.46 6.14 -34.72
C ALA A 21 24.76 5.56 -35.25
N ILE A 22 25.33 6.23 -36.24
CA ILE A 22 26.67 5.99 -36.77
C ILE A 22 27.53 7.22 -36.44
N ILE A 23 28.80 6.98 -36.15
CA ILE A 23 29.79 8.03 -35.92
C ILE A 23 30.45 8.27 -37.28
N ASP A 24 30.34 9.49 -37.80
CA ASP A 24 31.02 9.90 -39.04
C ASP A 24 32.54 10.04 -38.83
N GLU A 25 33.31 10.16 -39.91
CA GLU A 25 34.78 10.28 -39.86
C GLU A 25 35.25 11.50 -39.02
N ASP A 26 34.42 12.55 -38.92
CA ASP A 26 34.64 13.74 -38.07
C ASP A 26 34.25 13.54 -36.59
N GLY A 27 33.86 12.33 -36.18
CA GLY A 27 33.42 12.01 -34.82
C GLY A 27 32.00 12.49 -34.47
N LYS A 28 31.24 13.01 -35.45
CA LYS A 28 29.85 13.46 -35.23
C LYS A 28 28.87 12.30 -35.26
N GLU A 29 27.94 12.27 -34.31
CA GLU A 29 26.86 11.29 -34.27
C GLU A 29 25.77 11.65 -35.28
N LYS A 30 25.52 10.75 -36.22
CA LYS A 30 24.45 10.86 -37.21
C LYS A 30 23.40 9.80 -36.94
N LEU A 31 22.17 10.24 -36.70
CA LEU A 31 21.02 9.34 -36.52
C LEU A 31 20.65 8.75 -37.88
N VAL A 32 20.54 7.42 -37.94
CA VAL A 32 20.35 6.69 -39.19
C VAL A 32 18.92 6.21 -39.33
N LYS A 33 18.45 5.47 -38.33
CA LYS A 33 17.10 4.89 -38.36
C LYS A 33 16.54 4.72 -36.95
N ILE A 34 15.22 4.66 -36.89
CA ILE A 34 14.51 4.24 -35.68
C ILE A 34 14.34 2.72 -35.78
N ASN A 35 14.94 1.98 -34.84
CA ASN A 35 14.79 0.53 -34.79
C ASN A 35 13.42 0.13 -34.25
N SER A 36 13.04 0.77 -33.15
CA SER A 36 11.82 0.45 -32.41
C SER A 36 11.33 1.69 -31.68
N LEU A 37 10.02 1.80 -31.54
CA LEU A 37 9.38 2.82 -30.73
C LEU A 37 8.15 2.24 -30.05
N GLY A 38 7.72 2.87 -28.96
CA GLY A 38 6.50 2.49 -28.27
C GLY A 38 6.10 3.49 -27.20
N SER A 39 4.90 3.30 -26.68
CA SER A 39 4.42 4.02 -25.51
C SER A 39 3.85 3.03 -24.51
N ARG A 40 4.38 3.05 -23.29
CA ARG A 40 3.83 2.29 -22.18
C ARG A 40 2.84 3.16 -21.44
N ILE A 41 1.56 2.87 -21.60
CA ILE A 41 0.51 3.49 -20.78
C ILE A 41 0.43 2.77 -19.44
N ILE A 42 0.45 3.53 -18.36
CA ILE A 42 0.28 3.04 -16.99
C ILE A 42 -1.18 3.32 -16.62
N PRO A 43 -2.05 2.29 -16.56
CA PRO A 43 -3.45 2.50 -16.24
C PRO A 43 -3.56 3.08 -14.83
N MET A 44 -4.13 4.28 -14.74
CA MET A 44 -4.34 5.03 -13.51
C MET A 44 -5.81 5.46 -13.46
N ASP A 45 -6.36 5.54 -12.27
CA ASP A 45 -7.73 6.00 -12.09
C ASP A 45 -7.80 7.51 -12.39
N ALA A 46 -8.86 7.96 -13.07
CA ALA A 46 -9.03 9.36 -13.46
C ALA A 46 -9.04 10.29 -12.23
N ALA A 47 -9.61 9.83 -11.11
CA ALA A 47 -9.58 10.55 -9.84
C ALA A 47 -8.15 10.75 -9.33
N THR A 48 -7.30 9.71 -9.42
CA THR A 48 -5.89 9.81 -9.00
C THR A 48 -5.06 10.72 -9.90
N LEU A 49 -5.40 10.82 -11.19
CA LEU A 49 -4.78 11.75 -12.12
C LEU A 49 -5.18 13.20 -11.82
N GLY A 50 -6.46 13.42 -11.49
CA GLY A 50 -6.99 14.72 -11.07
C GLY A 50 -6.38 15.20 -9.76
N ASP A 51 -6.27 14.32 -8.76
CA ASP A 51 -5.62 14.64 -7.49
C ASP A 51 -4.12 14.97 -7.67
N PHE A 52 -3.43 14.27 -8.57
CA PHE A 52 -2.04 14.58 -8.91
C PHE A 52 -1.89 15.96 -9.56
N ASN A 53 -2.72 16.28 -10.55
CA ASN A 53 -2.73 17.59 -11.22
C ASN A 53 -3.11 18.73 -10.27
N ALA A 54 -3.96 18.45 -9.27
CA ALA A 54 -4.32 19.40 -8.22
C ALA A 54 -3.26 19.54 -7.11
N GLY A 55 -2.13 18.84 -7.20
CA GLY A 55 -1.04 18.89 -6.23
C GLY A 55 -1.31 18.13 -4.92
N LYS A 56 -2.34 17.28 -4.86
CA LYS A 56 -2.62 16.45 -3.68
C LYS A 56 -1.69 15.23 -3.67
N THR A 57 -0.71 15.24 -2.78
CA THR A 57 0.28 14.17 -2.59
C THR A 57 -0.25 13.00 -1.76
N VAL A 58 -1.46 12.51 -2.07
CA VAL A 58 -2.00 11.35 -1.37
C VAL A 58 -1.42 10.07 -1.97
N SER A 59 -0.67 9.31 -1.17
CA SER A 59 -0.19 7.99 -1.58
C SER A 59 -1.35 7.06 -1.91
N LYS A 60 -1.24 6.32 -3.03
CA LYS A 60 -2.17 5.22 -3.39
C LYS A 60 -2.37 4.21 -2.24
N THR A 61 -1.40 4.10 -1.34
CA THR A 61 -1.41 3.12 -0.23
C THR A 61 -1.97 3.70 1.08
N LYS A 62 -2.42 4.96 1.10
CA LYS A 62 -2.93 5.63 2.31
C LYS A 62 -4.10 4.87 2.93
N ASN A 63 -5.17 4.66 2.16
CA ASN A 63 -6.36 3.93 2.62
C ASN A 63 -6.04 2.50 3.07
N ARG A 64 -5.12 1.81 2.38
CA ARG A 64 -4.66 0.46 2.77
C ARG A 64 -3.96 0.51 4.13
N THR A 65 -3.13 1.52 4.35
CA THR A 65 -2.36 1.71 5.57
C THR A 65 -3.25 2.04 6.75
N GLU A 66 -4.23 2.94 6.55
CA GLU A 66 -5.24 3.30 7.56
C GLU A 66 -6.07 2.09 7.98
N ARG A 67 -6.63 1.34 7.02
CA ARG A 67 -7.40 0.12 7.32
C ARG A 67 -6.55 -0.94 8.05
N ARG A 68 -5.28 -1.09 7.67
CA ARG A 68 -4.34 -1.99 8.36
C ARG A 68 -4.09 -1.53 9.81
N LEU A 69 -3.95 -0.23 10.04
CA LEU A 69 -3.77 0.33 11.37
C LEU A 69 -5.00 0.08 12.25
N MET A 70 -6.20 0.36 11.72
CA MET A 70 -7.47 0.12 12.43
C MET A 70 -7.60 -1.35 12.90
N ARG A 71 -7.34 -2.32 12.02
CA ARG A 71 -7.36 -3.75 12.38
C ARG A 71 -6.36 -4.09 13.49
N ARG A 72 -5.14 -3.54 13.41
CA ARG A 72 -4.11 -3.75 14.44
C ARG A 72 -4.51 -3.16 15.78
N ILE A 73 -5.09 -1.95 15.79
CA ILE A 73 -5.55 -1.29 17.02
C ILE A 73 -6.69 -2.09 17.66
N LEU A 74 -7.67 -2.52 16.86
CA LEU A 74 -8.78 -3.34 17.34
C LEU A 74 -8.27 -4.65 17.95
N GLN A 75 -7.40 -5.37 17.25
CA GLN A 75 -6.83 -6.63 17.76
C GLN A 75 -6.02 -6.41 19.04
N ARG A 76 -5.26 -5.31 19.13
CA ARG A 76 -4.52 -4.96 20.36
C ARG A 76 -5.47 -4.65 21.52
N LYS A 77 -6.58 -3.94 21.27
CA LYS A 77 -7.61 -3.66 22.28
C LYS A 77 -8.21 -4.96 22.81
N VAL A 78 -8.58 -5.88 21.92
CA VAL A 78 -9.13 -7.20 22.27
C VAL A 78 -8.12 -7.99 23.12
N LEU A 79 -6.88 -8.16 22.64
CA LEU A 79 -5.85 -8.91 23.38
C LEU A 79 -5.52 -8.33 24.76
N ARG A 80 -5.50 -6.98 24.89
CA ARG A 80 -5.27 -6.33 26.19
C ARG A 80 -6.45 -6.55 27.13
N ARG A 81 -7.68 -6.44 26.64
CA ARG A 81 -8.90 -6.72 27.42
C ARG A 81 -8.89 -8.17 27.91
N GLU A 82 -8.63 -9.13 27.04
CA GLU A 82 -8.57 -10.56 27.41
C GLU A 82 -7.52 -10.84 28.50
N ARG A 83 -6.31 -10.26 28.36
CA ARG A 83 -5.25 -10.38 29.38
C ARG A 83 -5.66 -9.78 30.71
N LEU A 84 -6.26 -8.60 30.71
CA LEU A 84 -6.73 -7.95 31.93
C LEU A 84 -7.81 -8.78 32.62
N LEU A 85 -8.79 -9.26 31.86
CA LEU A 85 -9.88 -10.08 32.38
C LEU A 85 -9.37 -11.38 33.01
N ARG A 86 -8.36 -12.01 32.40
CA ARG A 86 -7.70 -13.19 32.98
C ARG A 86 -7.09 -12.88 34.35
N VAL A 87 -6.34 -11.79 34.48
CA VAL A 87 -5.69 -11.40 35.74
C VAL A 87 -6.74 -11.08 36.81
N LEU A 88 -7.76 -10.27 36.48
CA LEU A 88 -8.81 -9.91 37.42
C LEU A 88 -9.64 -11.12 37.87
N SER A 89 -9.88 -12.08 36.96
CA SER A 89 -10.56 -13.32 37.31
C SER A 89 -9.75 -14.16 38.31
N LEU A 90 -8.43 -14.27 38.12
CA LEU A 90 -7.56 -15.01 39.05
C LEU A 90 -7.51 -14.36 40.44
N MET A 91 -7.60 -13.03 40.50
CA MET A 91 -7.63 -12.28 41.75
C MET A 91 -9.01 -12.26 42.43
N ASN A 92 -10.04 -12.88 41.83
CA ASN A 92 -11.44 -12.77 42.26
C ASN A 92 -11.96 -11.32 42.32
N PHE A 93 -11.43 -10.45 41.46
CA PHE A 93 -11.79 -9.02 41.40
C PHE A 93 -12.89 -8.72 40.37
N LEU A 94 -13.40 -9.75 39.69
CA LEU A 94 -14.54 -9.63 38.77
C LEU A 94 -15.86 -9.98 39.49
N PRO A 95 -16.96 -9.26 39.18
CA PRO A 95 -18.30 -9.67 39.58
C PRO A 95 -18.63 -11.09 39.10
N LYS A 96 -19.39 -11.86 39.90
CA LYS A 96 -19.74 -13.26 39.60
C LYS A 96 -20.36 -13.43 38.21
N HIS A 97 -21.31 -12.58 37.83
CA HIS A 97 -21.97 -12.63 36.52
C HIS A 97 -20.97 -12.41 35.36
N TYR A 98 -19.95 -11.57 35.57
CA TYR A 98 -18.94 -11.29 34.56
C TYR A 98 -17.94 -12.43 34.43
N ALA A 99 -17.48 -12.98 35.57
CA ALA A 99 -16.53 -14.09 35.60
C ALA A 99 -17.11 -15.36 34.93
N GLN A 100 -18.41 -15.60 35.07
CA GLN A 100 -19.12 -16.73 34.44
C GLN A 100 -19.18 -16.64 32.91
N CYS A 101 -18.96 -15.46 32.35
CA CYS A 101 -18.97 -15.22 30.91
C CYS A 101 -17.59 -15.38 30.25
N LEU A 102 -16.55 -15.70 31.03
CA LEU A 102 -15.17 -15.79 30.54
C LEU A 102 -14.70 -17.23 30.39
N ASP A 103 -13.89 -17.46 29.36
CA ASP A 103 -13.12 -18.69 29.23
C ASP A 103 -11.84 -18.66 30.12
N ARG A 104 -11.12 -19.79 30.17
CA ARG A 104 -9.82 -19.91 30.86
C ARG A 104 -8.80 -18.84 30.42
N TYR A 105 -8.93 -18.31 29.21
CA TYR A 105 -8.00 -17.36 28.62
C TYR A 105 -8.43 -15.90 28.82
N GLY A 106 -9.56 -15.62 29.47
CA GLY A 106 -10.11 -14.28 29.66
C GLY A 106 -10.86 -13.75 28.44
N LYS A 107 -11.19 -14.62 27.48
CA LYS A 107 -12.07 -14.30 26.35
C LYS A 107 -13.52 -14.39 26.76
N ILE A 108 -14.35 -13.53 26.20
CA ILE A 108 -15.79 -13.59 26.39
C ILE A 108 -16.34 -14.70 25.50
N ILE A 109 -17.12 -15.59 26.11
CA ILE A 109 -17.80 -16.68 25.40
C ILE A 109 -18.83 -16.05 24.46
N SER A 110 -18.92 -16.54 23.22
CA SER A 110 -19.89 -16.05 22.24
C SER A 110 -21.31 -16.07 22.81
N ASP A 111 -22.07 -15.00 22.52
CA ASP A 111 -23.47 -14.82 22.96
C ASP A 111 -23.67 -14.71 24.48
N ARG A 112 -22.59 -14.61 25.25
CA ARG A 112 -22.62 -14.40 26.71
C ARG A 112 -21.97 -13.08 27.10
N GLU A 113 -22.10 -12.05 26.26
CA GLU A 113 -21.61 -10.74 26.65
C GLU A 113 -22.30 -10.30 27.95
N PRO A 114 -21.53 -10.01 29.02
CA PRO A 114 -22.11 -9.58 30.27
C PRO A 114 -22.81 -8.23 30.04
N LYS A 115 -24.12 -8.20 30.35
CA LYS A 115 -24.97 -7.01 30.30
C LYS A 115 -24.86 -6.20 31.58
#